data_AF-A0A7S1UY21-F1
#
_entry.id   AF-A0A7S1UY21-F1
#
_cell.length_a   1.000
_cell.length_b   1.000
_cell.length_c   1.000
_cell.angle_alpha   90.00
_cell.angle_beta   90.00
_cell.angle_gamma   90.00
#
_symmetry.space_group_name_H-M   'P 1'
#
loop_
_entity.id
_entity.type
_entity.pdbx_description
1 polymer ?
#
loop_
_entity_poly.entity_id
_entity_poly.type
_entity_poly.pdbx_seq_one_letter_code
_entity_poly.pdbx_strand_id
1 'polypeptide(L)'
;NKQFDSLLRAKQASTASNLSLLEETLKLADVEKIPILIVLDELDSFVASSASAIDQASKDAPTGGARQVLLYLLLDRVATQGSSINFIGMTTNLSTVNHLEKRVRSRAEGTSKLIYVRPSYSSYEEFGKVVLSAFDQVGEDVEWRKKVGNVFGALDDDDEQRLSTDLTNIRAVFQRNVFLGMDTRWFRNVLQCCLRDYNMYLREKLAEP
;
A
#
# COMPACT_ATOMS: atom_id res chain seq x y z
N ASN A 1 33.68 8.88 21.66
CA ASN A 1 32.40 9.55 22.00
C ASN A 1 32.29 11.00 21.52
N LYS A 2 33.21 11.93 21.83
CA LYS A 2 33.07 13.35 21.41
C LYS A 2 32.94 13.61 19.89
N GLN A 3 33.61 12.82 19.03
CA GLN A 3 33.50 12.93 17.56
C GLN A 3 32.17 12.41 16.99
N PHE A 4 31.54 11.46 17.68
CA PHE A 4 30.25 10.90 17.25
C PHE A 4 29.12 11.88 17.59
N ASP A 5 29.20 12.52 18.75
CA ASP A 5 28.28 13.58 19.18
C ASP A 5 28.36 14.81 18.26
N SER A 6 29.56 15.17 17.76
CA SER A 6 29.70 16.28 16.81
C SER A 6 29.13 15.95 15.42
N LEU A 7 29.25 14.71 14.96
CA LEU A 7 28.63 14.24 13.71
C LEU A 7 27.10 14.18 13.82
N LEU A 8 26.56 13.73 14.95
CA LEU A 8 25.13 13.76 15.25
C LEU A 8 24.58 15.19 15.28
N ARG A 9 25.28 16.12 15.94
CA ARG A 9 24.90 17.55 15.96
C ARG A 9 24.98 18.20 14.58
N ALA A 10 26.00 17.87 13.78
CA ALA A 10 26.13 18.36 12.40
C ALA A 10 25.01 17.81 11.49
N LYS A 11 24.65 16.53 11.62
CA LYS A 11 23.50 15.95 10.91
C LYS A 11 22.17 16.58 11.34
N GLN A 12 21.98 16.80 12.64
CA GLN A 12 20.78 17.47 13.16
C GLN A 12 20.66 18.93 12.68
N ALA A 13 21.76 19.66 12.63
CA ALA A 13 21.82 21.01 12.07
C ALA A 13 21.50 21.02 10.56
N SER A 14 22.01 20.03 9.80
CA SER A 14 21.68 19.85 8.39
C SER A 14 20.21 19.50 8.17
N THR A 15 19.61 18.63 8.99
CA THR A 15 18.18 18.32 8.89
C THR A 15 17.29 19.52 9.22
N ALA A 16 17.65 20.32 10.22
CA ALA A 16 16.92 21.55 10.54
C ALA A 16 17.02 22.58 9.41
N SER A 17 18.19 22.72 8.80
CA SER A 17 18.40 23.58 7.63
C SER A 17 17.58 23.11 6.42
N ASN A 18 17.54 21.80 6.16
CA ASN A 18 16.73 21.23 5.08
C ASN A 18 15.23 21.42 5.31
N LEU A 19 14.75 21.28 6.55
CA LEU A 19 13.35 21.53 6.88
C LEU A 19 12.99 23.02 6.76
N SER A 20 13.90 23.92 7.13
CA SER A 20 13.71 25.36 6.92
C SER A 20 13.63 25.71 5.44
N LEU A 21 14.50 25.13 4.62
CA LEU A 21 14.49 25.31 3.16
C LEU A 21 13.20 24.76 2.54
N LEU A 22 12.75 23.60 3.00
CA LEU A 22 11.47 23.02 2.58
C LEU A 22 10.32 23.96 2.93
N GLU A 23 10.28 24.50 4.14
CA GLU A 23 9.24 25.44 4.56
C GLU A 23 9.21 26.70 3.70
N GLU A 24 10.37 27.27 3.38
CA GLU A 24 10.49 28.43 2.50
C GLU A 24 10.03 28.12 1.07
N THR A 25 10.42 26.95 0.54
CA THR A 25 10.00 26.48 -0.77
C THR A 25 8.48 26.31 -0.84
N LEU A 26 7.88 25.73 0.20
CA LEU A 26 6.43 25.56 0.29
C LEU A 26 5.69 26.90 0.41
N LYS A 27 6.28 27.91 1.07
CA LYS A 27 5.73 29.28 1.10
C LYS A 27 5.77 29.93 -0.29
N LEU A 28 6.89 29.81 -1.00
CA LEU A 28 7.03 30.35 -2.35
C LEU A 28 6.02 29.73 -3.31
N ALA A 29 5.83 28.41 -3.25
CA ALA A 29 4.82 27.72 -4.05
C ALA A 29 3.39 28.23 -3.79
N ASP A 30 3.07 28.62 -2.56
CA ASP A 30 1.76 29.18 -2.22
C ASP A 30 1.56 30.62 -2.73
N VAL A 31 2.63 31.42 -2.78
CA VAL A 31 2.63 32.75 -3.41
C VAL A 31 2.39 32.62 -4.92
N GLU A 32 3.03 31.64 -5.55
CA GLU A 32 2.91 31.38 -6.99
C GLU A 32 1.67 30.54 -7.37
N LYS A 33 0.88 30.11 -6.38
CA LYS A 33 -0.31 29.26 -6.57
C LYS A 33 -0.02 27.95 -7.31
N ILE A 34 1.14 27.37 -7.05
CA ILE A 34 1.53 26.06 -7.56
C ILE A 34 0.93 24.99 -6.64
N PRO A 35 0.03 24.12 -7.14
CA PRO A 35 -0.51 23.03 -6.34
C PRO A 35 0.56 21.95 -6.12
N ILE A 36 0.80 21.59 -4.86
CA ILE A 36 1.75 20.54 -4.48
C ILE A 36 0.98 19.36 -3.91
N LEU A 37 1.21 18.18 -4.46
CA LEU A 37 0.71 16.91 -3.91
C LEU A 37 1.86 16.15 -3.28
N ILE A 38 1.75 15.87 -1.99
CA ILE A 38 2.71 15.06 -1.23
C ILE A 38 2.06 13.71 -0.95
N VAL A 39 2.70 12.65 -1.43
CA VAL A 39 2.28 11.26 -1.19
C VAL A 39 3.34 10.57 -0.33
N LEU A 40 2.92 10.10 0.85
CA LEU A 40 3.75 9.26 1.71
C LEU A 40 3.21 7.83 1.67
N ASP A 41 3.96 6.95 1.02
CA ASP A 41 3.76 5.51 1.15
C ASP A 41 4.34 5.02 2.49
N GLU A 42 3.77 3.96 3.06
CA GLU A 42 4.13 3.44 4.38
C GLU A 42 4.17 4.53 5.47
N LEU A 43 3.09 5.30 5.63
CA LEU A 43 2.97 6.39 6.61
C LEU A 43 3.36 5.97 8.03
N ASP A 44 3.06 4.74 8.41
CA ASP A 44 3.41 4.15 9.70
C ASP A 44 4.92 4.09 9.95
N SER A 45 5.75 4.02 8.90
CA SER A 45 7.20 4.14 9.03
C SER A 45 7.63 5.52 9.54
N PHE A 46 6.96 6.61 9.13
CA PHE A 46 7.23 7.97 9.60
C PHE A 46 6.72 8.20 11.03
N VAL A 47 5.71 7.44 11.43
CA VAL A 47 5.19 7.39 12.80
C VAL A 47 6.13 6.58 13.70
N ALA A 48 6.63 5.43 13.23
CA ALA A 48 7.46 4.48 13.98
C ALA A 48 8.96 4.86 14.04
N SER A 49 9.51 5.52 13.01
CA SER A 49 10.89 6.05 13.00
C SER A 49 11.15 7.03 14.15
N SER A 50 10.07 7.56 14.73
CA SER A 50 10.08 8.39 15.92
C SER A 50 10.37 7.61 17.21
N ALA A 51 10.08 6.31 17.24
CA ALA A 51 10.33 5.43 18.39
C ALA A 51 11.69 4.72 18.31
N SER A 52 12.08 4.23 17.13
CA SER A 52 13.21 3.31 16.97
C SER A 52 14.58 3.96 16.69
N ALA A 53 14.65 5.24 16.30
CA ALA A 53 15.94 5.90 16.03
C ALA A 53 16.67 6.40 17.30
N ILE A 54 16.03 6.38 18.48
CA ILE A 54 16.62 6.91 19.73
C ILE A 54 16.87 5.81 20.78
N ASP A 55 16.23 4.65 20.68
CA ASP A 55 16.39 3.58 21.68
C ASP A 55 17.75 2.87 21.68
N GLN A 56 18.66 3.19 20.74
CA GLN A 56 20.06 2.74 20.80
C GLN A 56 21.07 3.84 21.22
N ALA A 57 20.63 5.08 21.45
CA ALA A 57 21.54 6.15 21.85
C ALA A 57 20.92 7.00 22.98
N SER A 58 21.35 6.68 24.21
CA SER A 58 21.19 7.47 25.45
C SER A 58 19.83 7.41 26.16
N LYS A 59 19.85 6.75 27.34
CA LYS A 59 18.75 6.71 28.33
C LYS A 59 18.51 8.03 29.10
N ASP A 60 19.17 9.13 28.72
CA ASP A 60 19.16 10.39 29.50
C ASP A 60 18.81 11.66 28.69
N ALA A 61 18.24 11.54 27.48
CA ALA A 61 17.75 12.70 26.73
C ALA A 61 16.23 12.90 26.95
N PRO A 62 15.75 14.14 27.19
CA PRO A 62 14.34 14.41 27.48
C PRO A 62 13.44 13.91 26.34
N THR A 63 12.63 12.92 26.68
CA THR A 63 11.87 12.01 25.82
C THR A 63 10.58 12.62 25.25
N GLY A 64 10.62 13.74 24.52
CA GLY A 64 9.35 14.33 24.03
C GLY A 64 9.33 15.24 22.80
N GLY A 65 10.46 15.59 22.18
CA GLY A 65 10.47 16.74 21.24
C GLY A 65 10.46 16.44 19.74
N ALA A 66 11.21 15.42 19.29
CA ALA A 66 11.62 15.27 17.89
C ALA A 66 10.83 14.21 17.10
N ARG A 67 9.80 13.65 17.72
CA ARG A 67 8.97 12.60 17.13
C ARG A 67 7.95 13.27 16.20
N GLN A 68 7.92 12.89 14.92
CA GLN A 68 6.94 13.36 13.92
C GLN A 68 6.99 14.86 13.50
N VAL A 69 8.17 15.50 13.52
CA VAL A 69 8.33 16.93 13.11
C VAL A 69 7.92 17.16 11.64
N LEU A 70 8.32 16.27 10.72
CA LEU A 70 7.96 16.38 9.31
C LEU A 70 6.44 16.31 9.12
N LEU A 71 5.78 15.33 9.74
CA LEU A 71 4.33 15.17 9.67
C LEU A 71 3.60 16.40 10.25
N TYR A 72 4.11 16.93 11.36
CA TYR A 72 3.57 18.16 11.94
C TYR A 72 3.69 19.34 10.95
N LEU A 73 4.87 19.58 10.38
CA LEU A 73 5.10 20.68 9.43
C LEU A 73 4.19 20.58 8.20
N LEU A 74 4.08 19.38 7.62
CA LEU A 74 3.24 19.16 6.44
C LEU A 74 1.76 19.40 6.76
N LEU A 75 1.26 18.84 7.87
CA LEU A 75 -0.14 19.00 8.25
C LEU A 75 -0.47 20.42 8.72
N ASP A 76 0.47 21.13 9.34
CA ASP A 76 0.31 22.54 9.70
C ASP A 76 0.19 23.42 8.45
N ARG A 77 0.97 23.11 7.41
CA ARG A 77 0.88 23.77 6.09
C ARG A 77 -0.43 23.47 5.37
N VAL A 78 -0.91 22.23 5.41
CA VAL A 78 -2.23 21.86 4.87
C VAL A 78 -3.36 22.59 5.61
N ALA A 79 -3.22 22.79 6.93
CA ALA A 79 -4.19 23.51 7.75
C ALA A 79 -4.21 25.03 7.50
N THR A 80 -3.23 25.58 6.81
CA THR A 80 -3.16 27.02 6.54
C THR A 80 -4.18 27.42 5.48
N GLN A 81 -4.98 28.46 5.77
CA GLN A 81 -6.01 28.93 4.85
C GLN A 81 -5.40 29.40 3.53
N GLY A 82 -5.93 28.91 2.41
CA GLY A 82 -5.45 29.26 1.07
C GLY A 82 -4.24 28.45 0.59
N SER A 83 -3.79 27.47 1.39
CA SER A 83 -2.72 26.55 1.05
C SER A 83 -3.05 25.73 -0.20
N SER A 84 -2.07 25.65 -1.11
CA SER A 84 -2.15 24.84 -2.33
C SER A 84 -1.56 23.43 -2.14
N ILE A 85 -1.31 23.02 -0.89
CA ILE A 85 -0.65 21.75 -0.55
C ILE A 85 -1.70 20.70 -0.19
N ASN A 86 -1.60 19.55 -0.84
CA ASN A 86 -2.40 18.36 -0.56
C ASN A 86 -1.49 17.26 -0.01
N PHE A 87 -1.98 16.54 0.99
CA PHE A 87 -1.23 15.48 1.65
C PHE A 87 -2.03 14.18 1.61
N ILE A 88 -1.41 13.11 1.11
CA ILE A 88 -1.95 11.76 1.09
C ILE A 88 -0.96 10.84 1.81
N GLY A 89 -1.40 10.28 2.94
CA GLY A 89 -0.67 9.22 3.64
C GLY A 89 -1.31 7.87 3.38
N MET A 90 -0.54 6.90 2.93
CA MET A 90 -0.97 5.52 2.70
C MET A 90 -0.37 4.62 3.76
N THR A 91 -1.16 3.73 4.35
CA THR A 91 -0.69 2.72 5.30
C THR A 91 -1.62 1.52 5.28
N THR A 92 -1.06 0.34 5.55
CA THR A 92 -1.81 -0.90 5.76
C THR A 92 -2.22 -1.05 7.24
N ASN A 93 -1.60 -0.29 8.15
CA ASN A 93 -1.87 -0.35 9.57
C ASN A 93 -3.03 0.58 9.96
N LEU A 94 -4.18 0.00 10.29
CA LEU A 94 -5.38 0.71 10.72
C LEU A 94 -5.19 1.48 12.04
N SER A 95 -4.20 1.11 12.85
CA SER A 95 -3.91 1.75 14.14
C SER A 95 -2.94 2.94 14.02
N THR A 96 -2.46 3.27 12.82
CA THR A 96 -1.47 4.34 12.61
C THR A 96 -1.88 5.68 13.19
N VAL A 97 -3.17 6.05 13.10
CA VAL A 97 -3.71 7.30 13.69
C VAL A 97 -3.57 7.33 15.21
N ASN A 98 -3.70 6.18 15.88
CA ASN A 98 -3.56 6.08 17.33
C ASN A 98 -2.11 6.29 17.80
N HIS A 99 -1.15 6.08 16.90
CA HIS A 99 0.28 6.29 17.16
C HIS A 99 0.75 7.72 16.82
N LEU A 100 -0.11 8.56 16.26
CA LEU A 100 0.19 9.98 16.06
C LEU A 100 0.24 10.72 17.40
N GLU A 101 1.22 11.61 17.55
CA GLU A 101 1.30 12.51 18.68
C GLU A 101 0.08 13.43 18.75
N LYS A 102 -0.31 13.87 19.95
CA LYS A 102 -1.48 14.72 20.17
C LYS A 102 -1.51 15.95 19.24
N ARG A 103 -0.36 16.61 19.03
CA ARG A 103 -0.23 17.78 18.14
C ARG A 103 -0.41 17.45 16.66
N VAL A 104 0.07 16.28 16.22
CA VAL A 104 -0.03 15.81 14.83
C VAL A 104 -1.46 15.33 14.55
N ARG A 105 -2.02 14.56 15.49
CA ARG A 105 -3.39 14.07 15.43
C ARG A 105 -4.40 15.21 15.36
N SER A 106 -4.26 16.23 16.19
CA SER A 106 -5.14 17.40 16.17
C SER A 106 -5.16 18.10 14.80
N ARG A 107 -4.02 18.16 14.11
CA ARG A 107 -3.93 18.73 12.76
C ARG A 107 -4.53 17.80 11.70
N ALA A 108 -4.26 16.50 11.80
CA ALA A 108 -4.84 15.50 10.91
C ALA A 108 -6.37 15.46 11.03
N GLU A 109 -6.93 15.40 12.24
CA GLU A 109 -8.39 15.36 12.47
C GLU A 109 -9.10 16.63 11.97
N GLY A 110 -8.44 17.78 12.04
CA GLY A 110 -8.99 19.06 11.58
C GLY A 110 -8.97 19.26 10.07
N THR A 111 -8.17 18.50 9.33
CA THR A 111 -7.91 18.75 7.89
C THR A 111 -8.04 17.54 6.99
N SER A 112 -7.96 16.33 7.55
CA SER A 112 -7.81 15.09 6.82
C SER A 112 -9.04 14.20 6.99
N LYS A 113 -9.37 13.43 5.95
CA LYS A 113 -10.37 12.37 6.02
C LYS A 113 -9.65 11.03 5.93
N LEU A 114 -9.93 10.12 6.86
CA LEU A 114 -9.47 8.73 6.73
C LEU A 114 -10.34 8.00 5.71
N ILE A 115 -9.72 7.47 4.67
CA ILE A 115 -10.39 6.66 3.66
C ILE A 115 -9.95 5.22 3.85
N TYR A 116 -10.89 4.36 4.27
CA TYR A 116 -10.66 2.93 4.33
C TYR A 116 -10.87 2.34 2.93
N VAL A 117 -9.77 1.99 2.26
CA VAL A 117 -9.83 1.28 1.00
C VAL A 117 -10.13 -0.19 1.31
N ARG A 118 -11.37 -0.60 1.05
CA ARG A 118 -11.74 -2.01 1.07
C ARG A 118 -11.40 -2.65 -0.29
N PRO A 119 -11.17 -3.97 -0.33
CA PRO A 119 -11.15 -4.67 -1.59
C PRO A 119 -12.44 -4.37 -2.36
N SER A 120 -12.32 -4.15 -3.67
CA SER A 120 -13.43 -3.73 -4.54
C SER A 120 -14.47 -4.83 -4.80
N TYR A 121 -14.31 -6.00 -4.17
CA TYR A 121 -15.15 -7.17 -4.34
C TYR A 121 -15.89 -7.49 -3.03
N SER A 122 -17.19 -7.72 -3.14
CA SER A 122 -18.10 -8.11 -2.06
C SER A 122 -18.29 -9.63 -1.97
N SER A 123 -17.97 -10.35 -3.04
CA SER A 123 -18.07 -11.80 -3.13
C SER A 123 -16.81 -12.43 -3.74
N TYR A 124 -16.66 -13.75 -3.55
CA TYR A 124 -15.60 -14.53 -4.17
C TYR A 124 -15.70 -14.55 -5.72
N GLU A 125 -16.93 -14.48 -6.24
CA GLU A 125 -17.20 -14.45 -7.68
C GLU A 125 -16.77 -13.11 -8.29
N GLU A 126 -17.07 -11.99 -7.62
CA GLU A 126 -16.58 -10.67 -8.01
C GLU A 126 -15.05 -10.58 -7.97
N PHE A 127 -14.43 -11.16 -6.93
CA PHE A 127 -12.97 -11.32 -6.87
C PHE A 127 -12.45 -12.07 -8.10
N GLY A 128 -13.10 -13.18 -8.45
CA GLY A 128 -12.81 -13.94 -9.66
C GLY A 128 -12.86 -13.11 -10.93
N LYS A 129 -13.92 -12.31 -11.10
CA LYS A 129 -14.08 -11.40 -12.24
C LYS A 129 -12.94 -10.37 -12.32
N VAL A 130 -12.50 -9.81 -11.18
CA VAL A 130 -11.35 -8.90 -11.09
C VAL A 130 -10.02 -9.59 -11.41
N VAL A 131 -9.83 -10.82 -10.94
CA VAL A 131 -8.62 -11.59 -11.24
C VAL A 131 -8.56 -11.92 -12.72
N LEU A 132 -9.66 -12.38 -13.32
CA LEU A 132 -9.73 -12.72 -14.74
C LEU A 132 -9.48 -11.50 -15.64
N SER A 133 -10.01 -10.32 -15.29
CA SER A 133 -9.79 -9.11 -16.09
C SER A 133 -8.32 -8.68 -16.13
N ALA A 134 -7.53 -9.02 -15.09
CA ALA A 134 -6.08 -8.78 -15.08
C ALA A 134 -5.32 -9.63 -16.14
N PHE A 135 -5.98 -10.63 -16.75
CA PHE A 135 -5.42 -11.48 -17.79
C PHE A 135 -6.07 -11.27 -19.17
N ASP A 136 -6.93 -10.25 -19.34
CA ASP A 136 -7.58 -9.95 -20.63
C ASP A 136 -6.59 -9.69 -21.77
N GLN A 137 -5.36 -9.30 -21.45
CA GLN A 137 -4.30 -9.02 -22.42
C GLN A 137 -3.46 -10.25 -22.80
N VAL A 138 -3.67 -11.42 -22.18
CA VAL A 138 -2.78 -12.60 -22.30
C VAL A 138 -3.18 -13.53 -23.47
N GLY A 139 -4.13 -13.11 -24.31
CA GLY A 139 -4.51 -13.82 -25.54
C GLY A 139 -5.82 -14.59 -25.40
N GLU A 140 -6.48 -14.79 -26.54
CA GLU A 140 -7.81 -15.41 -26.70
C GLU A 140 -7.82 -16.94 -26.47
N ASP A 141 -6.99 -17.46 -25.57
CA ASP A 141 -6.98 -18.89 -25.31
C ASP A 141 -8.16 -19.25 -24.38
N VAL A 142 -9.29 -19.57 -25.01
CA VAL A 142 -10.63 -19.68 -24.41
C VAL A 142 -10.70 -20.78 -23.33
N GLU A 143 -9.86 -21.81 -23.41
CA GLU A 143 -10.00 -23.02 -22.58
C GLU A 143 -9.52 -22.83 -21.13
N TRP A 144 -8.34 -22.27 -20.92
CA TRP A 144 -7.83 -22.03 -19.56
C TRP A 144 -8.70 -21.00 -18.83
N ARG A 145 -9.19 -19.99 -19.56
CA ARG A 145 -10.05 -18.94 -19.02
C ARG A 145 -11.37 -19.52 -18.50
N LYS A 146 -11.96 -20.47 -19.23
CA LYS A 146 -13.13 -21.23 -18.78
C LYS A 146 -12.83 -22.06 -17.53
N LYS A 147 -11.72 -22.81 -17.52
CA LYS A 147 -11.32 -23.62 -16.34
C LYS A 147 -11.10 -22.76 -15.09
N VAL A 148 -10.40 -21.64 -15.24
CA VAL A 148 -10.14 -20.70 -14.14
C VAL A 148 -11.42 -19.96 -13.73
N GLY A 149 -12.24 -19.55 -14.69
CA GLY A 149 -13.55 -18.95 -14.42
C GLY A 149 -14.49 -19.85 -13.64
N ASN A 150 -14.51 -21.15 -13.94
CA ASN A 150 -15.29 -22.15 -13.20
C ASN A 150 -14.78 -22.35 -11.77
N VAL A 151 -13.46 -22.30 -11.53
CA VAL A 151 -12.87 -22.34 -10.17
C VAL A 151 -13.25 -21.11 -9.35
N PHE A 152 -13.39 -19.95 -10.00
CA PHE A 152 -13.80 -18.72 -9.32
C PHE A 152 -15.31 -18.52 -9.25
N GLY A 153 -16.11 -19.29 -9.99
CA GLY A 153 -17.54 -19.01 -10.18
C GLY A 153 -17.77 -17.66 -10.86
N ALA A 154 -16.83 -17.23 -11.70
CA ALA A 154 -16.82 -15.88 -12.29
C ALA A 154 -17.45 -15.82 -13.69
N LEU A 155 -17.89 -16.96 -14.24
CA LEU A 155 -18.58 -17.05 -15.52
C LEU A 155 -20.03 -17.44 -15.26
N ASP A 156 -20.96 -16.71 -15.86
CA ASP A 156 -22.41 -16.84 -15.67
C ASP A 156 -23.02 -17.96 -16.55
N ASP A 157 -22.24 -18.98 -16.93
CA ASP A 157 -22.71 -20.02 -17.85
C ASP A 157 -23.66 -20.99 -17.13
N ASP A 158 -24.86 -21.18 -17.70
CA ASP A 158 -25.90 -22.17 -17.30
C ASP A 158 -25.40 -23.63 -17.29
N ASP A 159 -24.19 -23.86 -17.79
CA ASP A 159 -23.48 -25.12 -17.69
C ASP A 159 -22.83 -25.23 -16.31
N GLU A 160 -23.66 -25.56 -15.31
CA GLU A 160 -23.23 -26.13 -14.03
C GLU A 160 -22.63 -27.53 -14.29
N GLN A 161 -21.58 -27.60 -15.11
CA GLN A 161 -20.76 -28.78 -15.27
C GLN A 161 -20.22 -29.09 -13.88
N ARG A 162 -20.66 -30.23 -13.34
CA ARG A 162 -20.14 -30.81 -12.11
C ARG A 162 -18.63 -30.63 -12.09
N LEU A 163 -18.17 -29.67 -11.29
CA LEU A 163 -16.76 -29.47 -11.04
C LEU A 163 -16.22 -30.82 -10.61
N SER A 164 -15.10 -31.25 -11.19
CA SER A 164 -14.41 -32.41 -10.66
C SER A 164 -14.12 -32.17 -9.17
N THR A 165 -14.00 -33.26 -8.40
CA THR A 165 -13.67 -33.18 -6.98
C THR A 165 -12.42 -32.33 -6.75
N ASP A 166 -11.45 -32.41 -7.66
CA ASP A 166 -10.22 -31.61 -7.63
C ASP A 166 -10.49 -30.10 -7.79
N LEU A 167 -11.32 -29.70 -8.76
CA LEU A 167 -11.64 -28.29 -8.96
C LEU A 167 -12.47 -27.72 -7.80
N THR A 168 -13.32 -28.53 -7.18
CA THR A 168 -14.06 -28.15 -5.96
C THR A 168 -13.10 -27.92 -4.79
N ASN A 169 -12.12 -28.81 -4.60
CA ASN A 169 -11.09 -28.66 -3.58
C ASN A 169 -10.22 -27.42 -3.81
N ILE A 170 -9.83 -27.17 -5.06
CA ILE A 170 -9.09 -25.96 -5.46
C ILE A 170 -9.93 -24.72 -5.13
N ARG A 171 -11.19 -24.66 -5.56
CA ARG A 171 -12.11 -23.55 -5.25
C ARG A 171 -12.19 -23.29 -3.75
N ALA A 172 -12.34 -24.32 -2.93
CA ALA A 172 -12.40 -24.18 -1.47
C ALA A 172 -11.11 -23.59 -0.88
N VAL A 173 -9.94 -23.99 -1.39
CA VAL A 173 -8.64 -23.43 -0.97
C VAL A 173 -8.51 -21.95 -1.36
N PHE A 174 -8.89 -21.59 -2.58
CA PHE A 174 -8.86 -20.21 -3.04
C PHE A 174 -9.84 -19.33 -2.25
N GLN A 175 -11.08 -19.80 -2.04
CA GLN A 175 -12.07 -19.12 -1.19
C GLN A 175 -11.51 -18.86 0.20
N ARG A 176 -10.97 -19.90 0.85
CA ARG A 176 -10.35 -19.76 2.18
C ARG A 176 -9.26 -18.69 2.18
N ASN A 177 -8.37 -18.69 1.19
CA ASN A 177 -7.28 -17.71 1.13
C ASN A 177 -7.80 -16.28 0.90
N VAL A 178 -8.87 -16.09 0.11
CA VAL A 178 -9.51 -14.78 -0.07
C VAL A 178 -10.10 -14.31 1.26
N PHE A 179 -10.79 -15.18 2.00
CA PHE A 179 -11.35 -14.87 3.32
C PHE A 179 -10.28 -14.61 4.38
N LEU A 180 -9.09 -15.20 4.24
CA LEU A 180 -7.92 -14.91 5.09
C LEU A 180 -7.23 -13.58 4.72
N GLY A 181 -7.71 -12.86 3.71
CA GLY A 181 -7.19 -11.55 3.32
C GLY A 181 -5.90 -11.60 2.49
N MET A 182 -5.64 -12.72 1.80
CA MET A 182 -4.50 -12.79 0.88
C MET A 182 -4.69 -11.79 -0.27
N ASP A 183 -3.60 -11.09 -0.62
CA ASP A 183 -3.60 -10.05 -1.67
C ASP A 183 -3.92 -10.65 -3.05
N THR A 184 -4.74 -9.97 -3.85
CA THR A 184 -4.99 -10.24 -5.27
C THR A 184 -3.70 -10.45 -6.07
N ARG A 185 -2.60 -9.77 -5.72
CA ARG A 185 -1.27 -9.97 -6.32
C ARG A 185 -0.74 -11.38 -6.10
N TRP A 186 -0.96 -11.97 -4.92
CA TRP A 186 -0.57 -13.35 -4.64
C TRP A 186 -1.30 -14.31 -5.59
N PHE A 187 -2.61 -14.16 -5.71
CA PHE A 187 -3.43 -14.98 -6.60
C PHE A 187 -3.03 -14.81 -8.06
N ARG A 188 -2.80 -13.58 -8.51
CA ARG A 188 -2.31 -13.29 -9.87
C ARG A 188 -0.99 -13.98 -10.13
N ASN A 189 -0.03 -13.88 -9.22
CA ASN A 189 1.29 -14.49 -9.39
C ASN A 189 1.21 -16.03 -9.44
N VAL A 190 0.41 -16.64 -8.55
CA VAL A 190 0.19 -18.09 -8.56
C VAL A 190 -0.42 -18.52 -9.90
N LEU A 191 -1.49 -17.87 -10.34
CA LEU A 191 -2.14 -18.18 -11.61
C LEU A 191 -1.22 -17.95 -12.80
N GLN A 192 -0.45 -16.87 -12.81
CA GLN A 192 0.51 -16.58 -13.88
C GLN A 192 1.60 -17.66 -13.98
N CYS A 193 2.13 -18.13 -12.85
CA CYS A 193 3.07 -19.26 -12.82
C CYS A 193 2.42 -20.54 -13.36
N CYS A 194 1.22 -20.89 -12.86
CA CYS A 194 0.50 -22.08 -13.32
C CYS A 194 0.20 -22.03 -14.82
N LEU A 195 -0.22 -20.87 -15.35
CA LEU A 195 -0.52 -20.69 -16.78
C LEU A 195 0.74 -20.77 -17.63
N ARG A 196 1.85 -20.19 -17.17
CA ARG A 196 3.14 -20.32 -17.86
C ARG A 196 3.57 -21.78 -17.97
N ASP A 197 3.49 -22.52 -16.86
CA ASP A 197 3.91 -23.92 -16.81
C ASP A 197 2.96 -24.81 -17.65
N TYR A 198 1.65 -24.52 -17.64
CA TYR A 198 0.67 -25.17 -18.51
C TYR A 198 0.94 -24.93 -20.00
N ASN A 199 1.26 -23.69 -20.38
CA ASN A 199 1.61 -23.34 -21.76
C ASN A 199 2.91 -24.02 -22.22
N MET A 200 3.89 -24.19 -21.32
CA MET A 200 5.09 -24.99 -21.62
C MET A 200 4.73 -26.45 -21.86
N TYR A 201 3.94 -27.05 -20.97
CA TYR A 201 3.48 -28.43 -21.10
C TYR A 201 2.71 -28.69 -22.41
N LEU A 202 1.80 -27.78 -22.79
CA LEU A 202 1.06 -27.90 -24.04
C LEU A 202 1.97 -27.84 -25.27
N ARG A 203 2.98 -26.95 -25.26
CA ARG A 203 3.96 -26.87 -26.35
C ARG A 203 4.79 -28.14 -26.48
N GLU A 204 5.17 -28.76 -25.36
CA GLU A 204 5.90 -30.03 -25.37
C GLU A 204 5.02 -31.16 -25.90
N LYS A 205 3.77 -31.27 -25.45
CA LYS A 205 2.83 -32.30 -25.93
C LYS A 205 2.41 -32.15 -27.39
N LEU A 206 2.28 -30.91 -27.88
CA LEU A 206 1.94 -30.63 -29.28
C LEU A 206 3.16 -30.74 -30.21
N ALA A 207 4.37 -30.81 -29.66
CA ALA A 207 5.61 -31.02 -30.41
C ALA A 207 6.03 -32.50 -30.49
N GLU A 208 5.33 -33.41 -29.78
CA GLU A 208 5.46 -34.85 -29.96
C GLU A 208 4.66 -35.29 -31.21
N PRO A 209 5.31 -35.88 -32.23
CA PRO A 209 4.69 -36.23 -33.52
C PRO A 209 3.72 -37.43 -33.46
#